data_AF-C7N5L6-F1
#
_entry.id   AF-C7N5L6-F1
#
_cell.length_a   1.000
_cell.length_b   1.000
_cell.length_c   1.000
_cell.angle_alpha   90.00
_cell.angle_beta   90.00
_cell.angle_gamma   90.00
#
_symmetry.space_group_name_H-M   'P 1'
#
loop_
_entity.id
_entity.type
_entity.pdbx_description
1 polymer ?
#
loop_
_entity_poly.entity_id
_entity_poly.type
_entity_poly.pdbx_seq_one_letter_code
_entity_poly.pdbx_strand_id
1 'polypeptide(L)' 'MSEIMVFVGRRMLANCLDLEPGRAYKVSALDRKFGREGFWIEVTDDMETCRLPYKSADEFTQNWRPYEGR' A
#
# COMPACT_ATOMS: atom_id res chain seq x y z
N MET A 1 11.64 -6.53 1.36
CA MET A 1 11.12 -7.42 0.30
C MET A 1 9.82 -6.81 -0.21
N SER A 2 9.57 -6.82 -1.52
CA SER A 2 8.36 -6.24 -2.11
C SER A 2 7.37 -7.34 -2.45
N GLU A 3 6.09 -7.14 -2.17
CA GLU A 3 5.01 -8.10 -2.44
C GLU A 3 3.99 -7.49 -3.40
N ILE A 4 3.33 -8.33 -4.19
CA ILE A 4 2.21 -7.89 -5.02
C ILE A 4 0.94 -7.97 -4.18
N MET A 5 0.22 -6.87 -4.08
CA MET A 5 -0.98 -6.74 -3.26
C MET A 5 -2.10 -6.06 -4.02
N VAL A 6 -3.34 -6.43 -3.73
CA VAL A 6 -4.53 -5.81 -4.27
C VAL A 6 -4.99 -4.72 -3.33
N PHE A 7 -5.18 -3.50 -3.84
CA PHE A 7 -5.81 -2.43 -3.09
C PHE A 7 -7.32 -2.70 -3.00
N VAL A 8 -7.89 -2.73 -1.80
CA VAL A 8 -9.32 -2.97 -1.54
C VAL A 8 -9.98 -1.81 -0.77
N GLY A 9 -9.20 -0.76 -0.49
CA GLY A 9 -9.69 0.46 0.15
C GLY A 9 -10.61 1.29 -0.75
N ARG A 10 -10.95 2.49 -0.30
CA ARG A 10 -11.66 3.47 -1.15
C ARG A 10 -10.67 4.08 -2.15
N ARG A 11 -11.14 4.35 -3.37
CA ARG A 11 -10.34 5.03 -4.40
C ARG A 11 -9.66 6.27 -3.81
N MET A 12 -8.37 6.39 -4.02
CA MET A 12 -7.55 7.46 -3.44
C MET A 12 -6.49 7.91 -4.44
N LEU A 13 -6.29 9.23 -4.55
CA LEU A 13 -5.14 9.80 -5.23
C LEU A 13 -4.04 10.07 -4.20
N ALA A 14 -2.89 9.40 -4.36
CA ALA A 14 -1.76 9.51 -3.46
C ALA A 14 -0.49 9.91 -4.23
N ASN A 15 -0.11 11.18 -4.16
CA ASN A 15 1.06 11.74 -4.87
C ASN A 15 1.15 11.27 -6.32
N CYS A 16 0.12 11.59 -7.09
CA CYS A 16 -0.07 11.23 -8.51
C CYS A 16 -0.41 9.75 -8.80
N LEU A 17 -0.20 8.83 -7.86
CA LEU A 17 -0.68 7.45 -8.01
C LEU A 17 -2.17 7.34 -7.67
N ASP A 18 -2.99 6.91 -8.63
CA ASP A 18 -4.42 6.60 -8.40
C ASP A 18 -4.57 5.15 -7.92
N LEU A 19 -4.90 4.98 -6.64
CA LEU A 19 -5.15 3.70 -6.02
C LEU A 19 -6.60 3.27 -6.28
N GLU A 20 -6.75 2.40 -7.26
CA GLU A 20 -8.04 1.82 -7.66
C GLU A 20 -8.36 0.52 -6.91
N PRO A 21 -9.58 0.37 -6.36
CA PRO A 21 -10.00 -0.87 -5.73
C PRO A 21 -10.00 -2.03 -6.72
N GLY A 22 -9.43 -3.17 -6.34
CA GLY A 22 -9.28 -4.36 -7.18
C GLY A 22 -8.02 -4.39 -8.06
N ARG A 23 -7.25 -3.29 -8.13
CA ARG A 23 -5.97 -3.25 -8.87
C ARG A 23 -4.82 -3.75 -8.01
N ALA A 24 -3.88 -4.46 -8.65
CA ALA A 24 -2.67 -4.97 -8.02
C ALA A 24 -1.54 -3.93 -8.12
N TYR A 25 -0.75 -3.83 -7.04
CA TYR A 25 0.40 -2.95 -6.93
C TYR A 25 1.54 -3.68 -6.25
N LYS A 26 2.77 -3.23 -6.52
CA LYS A 26 3.93 -3.67 -5.77
C LYS A 26 4.05 -2.82 -4.50
N VAL A 27 4.03 -3.49 -3.35
CA VAL A 27 4.05 -2.87 -2.02
C VAL A 27 5.29 -3.30 -1.26
N SER A 28 5.98 -2.35 -0.65
CA SER A 28 7.14 -2.60 0.21
C SER A 28 6.97 -1.92 1.55
N ALA A 29 7.09 -2.66 2.66
CA ALA A 29 7.22 -2.05 3.97
C ALA A 29 8.56 -1.30 4.06
N LEU A 30 8.53 -0.07 4.53
CA LEU A 30 9.73 0.73 4.77
C LEU A 30 10.16 0.60 6.22
N ASP A 31 11.47 0.55 6.48
CA ASP A 31 12.05 0.62 7.83
C ASP A 31 11.99 2.06 8.36
N ARG A 32 10.78 2.62 8.42
CA ARG A 32 10.52 3.98 8.88
C ARG A 32 9.28 3.98 9.75
N LYS A 33 9.44 4.44 10.99
CA LYS A 33 8.31 4.59 11.92
C LYS A 33 7.42 5.77 11.56
N PHE A 34 6.12 5.56 11.68
CA PHE A 34 5.08 6.57 11.67
C PHE A 34 4.44 6.63 13.07
N GLY A 35 4.78 7.65 13.86
CA GLY A 35 4.36 7.71 15.26
C GLY A 35 5.00 6.59 16.11
N ARG A 36 4.26 6.10 17.10
CA ARG A 36 4.78 5.12 18.08
C ARG A 36 4.81 3.69 17.54
N GLU A 37 3.76 3.30 16.82
CA GLU A 37 3.52 1.91 16.37
C GLU A 37 3.27 1.80 14.85
N GLY A 38 3.11 2.93 14.16
CA GLY A 38 2.86 2.93 12.73
C GLY A 38 4.12 2.79 11.89
N PHE A 39 3.91 2.56 10.61
CA PHE A 39 4.95 2.37 9.60
C PHE A 39 4.57 3.03 8.29
N TRP A 40 5.56 3.16 7.40
CA TRP A 40 5.34 3.59 6.03
C TRP A 40 5.42 2.40 5.09
N ILE A 41 4.62 2.44 4.04
CA ILE A 41 4.79 1.59 2.87
C ILE A 41 5.16 2.43 1.66
N GLU A 42 5.81 1.79 0.70
CA GLU A 42 5.99 2.29 -0.65
C GLU A 42 5.15 1.45 -1.61
N VAL A 43 4.41 2.12 -2.48
CA VAL A 43 3.51 1.51 -3.46
C VAL A 43 3.93 1.98 -4.84
N THR A 44 4.00 1.06 -5.80
CA THR A 44 4.28 1.39 -7.21
C THR A 44 3.41 0.61 -8.17
N ASP A 45 3.05 1.25 -9.29
CA ASP A 45 2.36 0.65 -10.44
C ASP A 45 3.27 0.55 -11.70
N ASP A 46 4.58 0.39 -11.46
CA ASP A 46 5.67 0.38 -12.45
C ASP A 46 6.02 1.75 -13.06
N MET A 47 5.10 2.71 -13.08
CA MET A 47 5.34 4.07 -13.56
C MET A 47 5.56 5.07 -12.44
N GLU A 48 4.69 5.02 -11.44
CA GLU A 48 4.69 5.97 -10.34
C GLU A 48 4.97 5.27 -9.02
N THR A 49 5.47 6.03 -8.04
CA THR A 49 5.76 5.52 -6.70
C THR A 49 5.22 6.51 -5.67
N CYS A 50 4.46 6.01 -4.71
CA CYS A 50 3.95 6.81 -3.59
C CYS A 50 4.29 6.15 -2.25
N ARG A 51 4.29 6.96 -1.18
CA ARG A 51 4.53 6.49 0.18
C ARG A 51 3.32 6.81 1.04
N LEU A 52 2.81 5.79 1.72
CA LEU A 52 1.60 5.89 2.53
C LEU A 52 1.93 5.56 3.99
N PRO A 53 1.49 6.39 4.95
CA PRO A 53 1.59 6.06 6.35
C PRO A 53 0.43 5.18 6.79
N TYR A 54 0.71 4.20 7.64
CA TYR A 54 -0.29 3.38 8.34
C TYR A 54 0.01 3.41 9.84
N LYS A 55 -1.03 3.58 10.66
CA LYS A 55 -0.94 3.63 12.12
C LYS A 55 -0.75 2.25 12.74
N SER A 56 -1.20 1.20 12.06
CA SER A 56 -1.08 -0.20 12.50
C SER A 56 -1.19 -1.18 11.32
N ALA A 57 -0.84 -2.44 11.58
CA ALA A 57 -1.01 -3.52 10.60
C ALA A 57 -2.50 -3.79 10.28
N ASP A 58 -3.41 -3.60 11.25
CA ASP A 58 -4.85 -3.69 11.03
C ASP A 58 -5.36 -2.64 10.03
N GLU A 59 -4.94 -1.37 10.16
CA GLU A 59 -5.32 -0.33 9.20
C GLU A 59 -4.80 -0.64 7.79
N PHE A 60 -3.60 -1.22 7.70
CA PHE A 60 -3.03 -1.66 6.44
C PHE A 60 -3.85 -2.79 5.80
N THR A 61 -4.18 -3.85 6.55
CA THR A 61 -4.94 -5.01 6.04
C THR A 61 -6.41 -4.70 5.74
N GLN A 62 -6.95 -3.58 6.24
CA GLN A 62 -8.24 -3.04 5.80
C GLN A 62 -8.21 -2.48 4.36
N ASN A 63 -7.04 -2.04 3.88
CA ASN A 63 -6.87 -1.42 2.58
C ASN A 63 -6.15 -2.30 1.56
N TRP A 64 -5.46 -3.35 2.01
CA TRP A 64 -4.62 -4.20 1.17
C TRP A 64 -4.90 -5.68 1.42
N ARG A 65 -4.87 -6.46 0.34
CA ARG A 65 -4.96 -7.93 0.37
C ARG A 65 -3.79 -8.55 -0.39
N PRO A 66 -3.29 -9.73 0.01
CA PRO A 66 -2.34 -10.49 -0.81
C PRO A 66 -2.91 -10.70 -2.21
N TYR A 67 -2.09 -10.57 -3.25
CA TYR A 67 -2.49 -10.90 -4.60
C TYR A 67 -2.55 -12.42 -4.77
N GLU A 68 -3.76 -12.96 -4.78
CA GLU A 68 -4.02 -14.36 -5.12
C GLU A 68 -4.15 -14.47 -6.64
N GLY A 69 -3.03 -14.50 -7.35
CA GLY A 69 -3.02 -14.75 -8.79
C GLY A 69 -3.66 -16.11 -9.11
N ARG A 70 -4.60 -16.13 -10.05
CA ARG A 70 -4.99 -17.34 -10.79
C ARG A 70 -4.19 -17.43 -12.08
#